data_AF-A0AAE6SX06-F1
#
_entry.id   AF-A0AAE6SX06-F1
#
_cell.length_a   1.000
_cell.length_b   1.000
_cell.length_c   1.000
_cell.angle_alpha   90.00
_cell.angle_beta   90.00
_cell.angle_gamma   90.00
#
_symmetry.space_group_name_H-M   'P 1'
#
loop_
_entity.id
_entity.type
_entity.pdbx_description
1 polymer ?
#
loop_
_entity_poly.entity_id
_entity_poly.type
_entity_poly.pdbx_seq_one_letter_code
_entity_poly.pdbx_strand_id
1 'polypeptide(L)'
;MAMLCVSAWCVTPSVLAEQIEVTGKAKIVNGDIDKAREDAISQALNYASLKAGVNFSSEQQINQGRLTQDTFQIQRMGSANNVELMSEMISQHTITVVLQLELSEQEPNAQCKSQSLKAAIMLPQAYLQEREQLRYGQLAHFEERITEQLGKAINAQSRYSFARLHADEKIDNTNQLVNFKGYRIPSWLGEITDSQYLLQPEIIDISTEPAQSSYMGFVEDDPLRQFIFKLTLYHGISGEVVWSESFATSAPWEFERQEIVSPANQRFWRSSYGQAISDILQQSVMSLDKQLNCRPLLGQIVARQGDRIIINLGRKNGVKMGDKFQIVLQKNIPDRFNSMRAIATKSRANVVIEQVTEDSSTAIFDGIDSADNIQVNDIAIKN
;
A
#
# COMPACT_ATOMS: atom_id res chain seq x y z
N MET A 1 -12.01 -51.77 35.18
CA MET A 1 -11.37 -51.02 34.08
C MET A 1 -11.87 -49.58 34.20
N ALA A 2 -11.12 -48.72 34.89
CA ALA A 2 -11.52 -47.34 35.14
C ALA A 2 -11.08 -46.47 33.95
N MET A 3 -12.04 -45.85 33.27
CA MET A 3 -11.84 -45.05 32.08
C MET A 3 -11.46 -43.63 32.53
N LEU A 4 -10.19 -43.27 32.41
CA LEU A 4 -9.70 -41.90 32.62
C LEU A 4 -10.04 -41.05 31.39
N CYS A 5 -11.03 -40.15 31.53
CA CYS A 5 -11.28 -39.09 30.56
C CYS A 5 -10.20 -38.01 30.73
N VAL A 6 -9.26 -37.94 29.78
CA VAL A 6 -8.33 -36.81 29.64
C VAL A 6 -9.05 -35.72 28.86
N SER A 7 -9.47 -34.66 29.55
CA SER A 7 -10.04 -33.46 28.91
C SER A 7 -8.93 -32.65 28.25
N ALA A 8 -8.94 -32.60 26.91
CA ALA A 8 -8.06 -31.72 26.15
C ALA A 8 -8.52 -30.26 26.32
N TRP A 9 -7.67 -29.42 26.93
CA TRP A 9 -7.86 -27.98 26.96
C TRP A 9 -7.57 -27.39 25.57
N CYS A 10 -8.62 -26.97 24.87
CA CYS A 10 -8.49 -26.08 23.72
C CYS A 10 -8.02 -24.71 24.20
N VAL A 11 -6.77 -24.36 23.90
CA VAL A 11 -6.29 -22.98 24.00
C VAL A 11 -6.83 -22.24 22.77
N THR A 12 -7.86 -21.42 22.96
CA THR A 12 -8.34 -20.53 21.90
C THR A 12 -7.35 -19.37 21.76
N PRO A 13 -6.86 -19.04 20.55
CA PRO A 13 -6.06 -17.84 20.35
C PRO A 13 -6.91 -16.60 20.64
N SER A 14 -6.41 -15.71 21.50
CA SER A 14 -6.96 -14.39 21.69
C SER A 14 -6.67 -13.55 20.44
N VAL A 15 -7.72 -13.23 19.67
CA VAL A 15 -7.65 -12.21 18.62
C VAL A 15 -7.40 -10.86 19.32
N LEU A 16 -6.25 -10.25 19.07
CA LEU A 16 -5.96 -8.89 19.51
C LEU A 16 -6.51 -7.93 18.45
N ALA A 17 -7.47 -7.10 18.83
CA ALA A 17 -7.93 -6.02 17.97
C ALA A 17 -6.81 -4.98 17.80
N GLU A 18 -6.52 -4.60 16.56
CA GLU A 18 -5.52 -3.56 16.28
C GLU A 18 -6.09 -2.19 16.66
N GLN A 19 -5.49 -1.58 17.67
CA GLN A 19 -5.84 -0.23 18.10
C GLN A 19 -4.91 0.79 17.45
N ILE A 20 -5.49 1.83 16.86
CA ILE A 20 -4.72 2.94 16.30
C ILE A 20 -5.04 4.25 17.00
N GLU A 21 -3.99 5.00 17.33
CA GLU A 21 -4.11 6.38 17.77
C GLU A 21 -3.87 7.34 16.61
N VAL A 22 -4.73 8.34 16.50
CA VAL A 22 -4.67 9.39 15.50
C VAL A 22 -4.97 10.74 16.12
N THR A 23 -4.37 11.79 15.57
CA THR A 23 -4.53 13.16 16.07
C THR A 23 -5.08 14.04 14.97
N GLY A 24 -6.06 14.88 15.32
CA GLY A 24 -6.61 15.90 14.44
C GLY A 24 -6.60 17.28 15.10
N LYS A 25 -6.59 18.31 14.27
CA LYS A 25 -6.49 19.72 14.66
C LYS A 25 -7.36 20.58 13.77
N ALA A 26 -8.04 21.56 14.36
CA ALA A 26 -8.80 22.56 13.62
C ALA A 26 -8.69 23.94 14.26
N LYS A 27 -8.84 24.99 13.44
CA LYS A 27 -8.87 26.36 13.95
C LYS A 27 -10.27 26.67 14.48
N ILE A 28 -10.32 27.39 15.59
CA ILE A 28 -11.55 27.97 16.13
C ILE A 28 -11.83 29.25 15.36
N VAL A 29 -12.87 29.24 14.54
CA VAL A 29 -13.31 30.41 13.75
C VAL A 29 -14.54 31.00 14.42
N ASN A 30 -14.55 32.32 14.64
CA ASN A 30 -15.67 33.04 15.28
C ASN A 30 -16.06 32.51 16.68
N GLY A 31 -15.12 31.87 17.38
CA GLY A 31 -15.39 31.27 18.70
C GLY A 31 -16.19 29.96 18.66
N ASP A 32 -16.45 29.40 17.48
CA ASP A 32 -17.21 28.16 17.32
C ASP A 32 -16.33 26.93 17.62
N ILE A 33 -16.31 26.53 18.89
CA ILE A 33 -15.54 25.39 19.39
C ILE A 33 -16.15 24.07 18.93
N ASP A 34 -17.48 23.98 18.84
CA ASP A 34 -18.17 22.75 18.46
C ASP A 34 -17.89 22.39 17.00
N LYS A 35 -17.97 23.39 16.10
CA LYS A 35 -17.58 23.22 14.71
C LYS A 35 -16.10 22.86 14.57
N ALA A 36 -15.22 23.54 15.32
CA ALA A 36 -13.79 23.21 15.30
C ALA A 36 -13.52 21.79 15.82
N ARG A 37 -14.26 21.32 16.83
CA ARG A 37 -14.15 19.95 17.36
C ARG A 37 -14.56 18.93 16.30
N GLU A 38 -15.70 19.12 15.65
CA GLU A 38 -16.14 18.26 14.54
C GLU A 38 -15.09 18.20 13.44
N ASP A 39 -14.52 19.35 13.06
CA ASP A 39 -13.51 19.43 11.99
C ASP A 39 -12.20 18.75 12.41
N ALA A 40 -11.79 18.86 13.68
CA ALA A 40 -10.62 18.19 14.22
C ALA A 40 -10.82 16.66 14.31
N ILE A 41 -11.99 16.21 14.77
CA ILE A 41 -12.36 14.78 14.78
C ILE A 41 -12.36 14.25 13.34
N SER A 42 -12.97 14.98 12.40
CA SER A 42 -12.97 14.58 10.99
C SER A 42 -11.55 14.48 10.42
N GLN A 43 -10.65 15.41 10.76
CA GLN A 43 -9.26 15.34 10.34
C GLN A 43 -8.54 14.11 10.90
N ALA A 44 -8.73 13.81 12.19
CA ALA A 44 -8.16 12.64 12.85
C ALA A 44 -8.63 11.34 12.19
N LEU A 45 -9.93 11.23 11.87
CA LEU A 45 -10.51 10.09 11.16
C LEU A 45 -9.97 9.96 9.73
N ASN A 46 -9.78 11.06 9.00
CA ASN A 46 -9.15 10.99 7.66
C ASN A 46 -7.71 10.50 7.75
N TYR A 47 -6.96 10.92 8.77
CA TYR A 47 -5.62 10.39 9.02
C TYR A 47 -5.65 8.90 9.36
N ALA A 48 -6.64 8.44 10.14
CA ALA A 48 -6.89 7.02 10.34
C ALA A 48 -7.20 6.30 9.02
N SER A 49 -8.03 6.87 8.15
CA SER A 49 -8.33 6.33 6.81
C SER A 49 -7.05 6.15 5.99
N LEU A 50 -6.19 7.15 5.95
CA LEU A 50 -4.92 7.10 5.21
C LEU A 50 -3.98 6.04 5.79
N LYS A 51 -3.82 6.01 7.12
CA LYS A 51 -2.90 5.11 7.82
C LYS A 51 -3.36 3.65 7.76
N ALA A 52 -4.65 3.41 7.98
CA ALA A 52 -5.23 2.06 8.03
C ALA A 52 -5.78 1.57 6.67
N GLY A 53 -5.86 2.45 5.66
CA GLY A 53 -6.38 2.09 4.34
C GLY A 53 -7.88 1.77 4.32
N VAL A 54 -8.66 2.33 5.25
CA VAL A 54 -10.11 2.14 5.37
C VAL A 54 -10.85 3.41 4.96
N ASN A 55 -11.99 3.30 4.25
CA ASN A 55 -12.79 4.45 3.87
C ASN A 55 -13.84 4.78 4.95
N PHE A 56 -13.83 6.02 5.48
CA PHE A 56 -14.85 6.53 6.39
C PHE A 56 -15.82 7.46 5.63
N SER A 57 -16.97 6.94 5.20
CA SER A 57 -18.02 7.76 4.57
C SER A 57 -18.84 8.52 5.63
N SER A 58 -18.82 9.84 5.56
CA SER A 58 -19.47 10.77 6.51
C SER A 58 -20.99 10.98 6.28
N GLU A 59 -21.65 10.21 5.40
CA GLU A 59 -23.09 10.32 5.14
C GLU A 59 -23.97 9.71 6.26
N GLN A 60 -23.36 8.95 7.18
CA GLN A 60 -24.05 8.46 8.37
C GLN A 60 -24.08 9.57 9.41
N GLN A 61 -25.21 10.29 9.41
CA GLN A 61 -25.62 11.28 10.38
C GLN A 61 -25.21 10.86 11.80
N ILE A 62 -24.52 11.75 12.53
CA ILE A 62 -24.23 11.61 13.96
C ILE A 62 -25.58 11.62 14.68
N ASN A 63 -26.24 10.46 14.74
CA ASN A 63 -27.50 10.31 15.45
C ASN A 63 -27.16 10.24 16.93
N GLN A 64 -27.29 11.40 17.57
CA GLN A 64 -27.40 11.55 19.03
C GLN A 64 -26.14 11.16 19.80
N GLY A 65 -25.03 11.84 19.54
CA GLY A 65 -24.00 12.02 20.56
C GLY A 65 -24.62 12.79 21.73
N ARG A 66 -25.08 12.06 22.75
CA ARG A 66 -25.66 12.66 23.95
C ARG A 66 -24.54 13.34 24.74
N LEU A 67 -24.38 14.64 24.52
CA LEU A 67 -23.53 15.53 25.34
C LEU A 67 -24.12 15.61 26.75
N THR A 68 -23.85 14.59 27.55
CA THR A 68 -23.75 14.71 29.00
C THR A 68 -22.26 14.75 29.30
N GLN A 69 -21.83 15.79 30.02
CA GLN A 69 -20.44 16.04 30.38
C GLN A 69 -19.68 14.73 30.65
N ASP A 70 -18.55 14.58 29.97
CA ASP A 70 -17.45 13.62 30.23
C ASP A 70 -17.40 12.27 29.51
N THR A 71 -18.26 11.93 28.54
CA THR A 71 -18.02 10.73 27.69
C THR A 71 -18.48 10.91 26.24
N PHE A 72 -17.52 10.95 25.30
CA PHE A 72 -17.77 10.91 23.86
C PHE A 72 -17.50 9.49 23.35
N GLN A 73 -18.57 8.74 23.06
CA GLN A 73 -18.49 7.37 22.52
C GLN A 73 -19.24 7.30 21.19
N ILE A 74 -18.53 7.06 20.09
CA ILE A 74 -19.13 6.77 18.79
C ILE A 74 -19.00 5.27 18.53
N GLN A 75 -20.14 4.58 18.48
CA GLN A 75 -20.18 3.12 18.45
C GLN A 75 -19.78 2.52 17.10
N ARG A 76 -19.96 3.23 15.97
CA ARG A 76 -19.56 2.70 14.65
C ARG A 76 -19.47 3.79 13.58
N MET A 77 -18.35 3.83 12.85
CA MET A 77 -18.20 4.60 11.61
C MET A 77 -17.35 3.80 10.61
N GLY A 78 -17.96 3.29 9.54
CA GLY A 78 -17.25 2.47 8.54
C GLY A 78 -16.66 1.17 9.13
N SER A 79 -15.37 0.91 8.86
CA SER A 79 -14.63 -0.27 9.37
C SER A 79 -14.06 -0.11 10.79
N ALA A 80 -14.17 1.09 11.38
CA ALA A 80 -13.74 1.32 12.75
C ALA A 80 -14.91 1.07 13.71
N ASN A 81 -14.69 0.15 14.64
CA ASN A 81 -15.52 0.01 15.81
C ASN A 81 -14.97 0.94 16.90
N ASN A 82 -15.86 1.45 17.75
CA ASN A 82 -15.51 2.17 18.96
C ASN A 82 -14.46 3.29 18.77
N VAL A 83 -14.90 4.46 18.29
CA VAL A 83 -14.06 5.65 18.24
C VAL A 83 -14.17 6.38 19.58
N GLU A 84 -13.06 6.42 20.32
CA GLU A 84 -12.96 7.06 21.62
C GLU A 84 -12.12 8.34 21.55
N LEU A 85 -12.64 9.42 22.13
CA LEU A 85 -11.90 10.67 22.30
C LEU A 85 -11.03 10.57 23.55
N MET A 86 -9.74 10.31 23.36
CA MET A 86 -8.77 10.15 24.46
C MET A 86 -8.38 11.48 25.08
N SER A 87 -8.24 12.52 24.26
CA SER A 87 -7.95 13.86 24.76
C SER A 87 -8.43 14.94 23.80
N GLU A 88 -8.81 16.07 24.39
CA GLU A 88 -9.11 17.32 23.72
C GLU A 88 -8.30 18.44 24.40
N MET A 89 -7.52 19.19 23.62
CA MET A 89 -6.75 20.32 24.11
C MET A 89 -7.03 21.54 23.25
N ILE A 90 -7.43 22.63 23.89
CA ILE A 90 -7.56 23.94 23.25
C ILE A 90 -6.32 24.76 23.58
N SER A 91 -5.61 25.21 22.55
CA SER A 91 -4.48 26.13 22.70
C SER A 91 -4.63 27.28 21.72
N GLN A 92 -4.68 28.51 22.26
CA GLN A 92 -4.93 29.75 21.52
C GLN A 92 -6.25 29.69 20.72
N HIS A 93 -6.18 29.53 19.40
CA HIS A 93 -7.30 29.44 18.46
C HIS A 93 -7.33 28.09 17.73
N THR A 94 -6.76 27.04 18.32
CA THR A 94 -6.71 25.71 17.70
C THR A 94 -7.12 24.66 18.71
N ILE A 95 -8.05 23.79 18.31
CA ILE A 95 -8.42 22.59 19.04
C ILE A 95 -7.60 21.42 18.50
N THR A 96 -7.06 20.59 19.38
CA THR A 96 -6.38 19.33 19.06
C THR A 96 -7.13 18.19 19.73
N VAL A 97 -7.49 17.17 18.97
CA VAL A 97 -8.15 15.95 19.46
C VAL A 97 -7.27 14.75 19.20
N VAL A 98 -7.22 13.82 20.16
CA VAL A 98 -6.59 12.51 19.99
C VAL A 98 -7.69 11.47 20.06
N LEU A 99 -7.82 10.68 19.00
CA LEU A 99 -8.78 9.59 18.92
C LEU A 99 -8.05 8.26 19.00
N GLN A 100 -8.64 7.33 19.74
CA GLN A 100 -8.33 5.91 19.69
C GLN A 100 -9.42 5.23 18.87
N LEU A 101 -9.02 4.40 17.91
CA LEU A 101 -9.95 3.59 17.12
C LEU A 101 -9.59 2.13 17.27
N GLU A 102 -10.61 1.31 17.41
CA GLU A 102 -10.50 -0.14 17.28
C GLU A 102 -10.86 -0.54 15.85
N LEU A 103 -9.88 -0.98 15.08
CA LEU A 103 -10.15 -1.49 13.75
C LEU A 103 -10.64 -2.92 13.90
N SER A 104 -11.90 -3.19 13.57
CA SER A 104 -12.27 -4.57 13.30
C SER A 104 -11.73 -4.93 11.93
N GLU A 105 -10.99 -6.04 11.86
CA GLU A 105 -10.90 -6.81 10.63
C GLU A 105 -12.33 -7.00 10.14
N GLN A 106 -12.64 -6.47 8.94
CA GLN A 106 -13.95 -6.64 8.37
C GLN A 106 -14.27 -8.14 8.34
N GLU A 107 -15.48 -8.49 8.77
CA GLU A 107 -16.07 -9.82 8.56
C GLU A 107 -15.67 -10.34 7.17
N PRO A 108 -15.23 -11.61 7.01
CA PRO A 108 -14.77 -12.18 5.74
C PRO A 108 -15.75 -12.00 4.56
N ASN A 109 -17.01 -11.66 4.85
CA ASN A 109 -18.12 -11.47 3.92
C ASN A 109 -18.69 -10.05 3.87
N ALA A 110 -18.10 -9.05 4.55
CA ALA A 110 -18.41 -7.66 4.27
C ALA A 110 -17.80 -7.32 2.91
N GLN A 111 -18.56 -7.56 1.84
CA GLN A 111 -18.20 -7.25 0.47
C GLN A 111 -17.73 -5.80 0.42
N CYS A 112 -16.41 -5.58 0.38
CA CYS A 112 -15.82 -4.29 0.12
C CYS A 112 -16.52 -3.74 -1.12
N LYS A 113 -17.10 -2.52 -1.03
CA LYS A 113 -17.75 -1.85 -2.17
C LYS A 113 -16.79 -2.02 -3.34
N SER A 114 -17.18 -2.78 -4.36
CA SER A 114 -16.27 -3.23 -5.40
C SER A 114 -15.59 -2.00 -6.00
N GLN A 115 -14.32 -1.78 -5.68
CA GLN A 115 -13.59 -0.66 -6.23
C GLN A 115 -13.35 -1.00 -7.70
N SER A 116 -13.92 -0.17 -8.59
CA SER A 116 -13.74 -0.33 -10.03
C SER A 116 -12.36 0.14 -10.51
N LEU A 117 -11.55 0.71 -9.62
CA LEU A 117 -10.27 1.30 -9.97
C LEU A 117 -9.09 0.35 -9.72
N LYS A 118 -8.07 0.45 -10.56
CA LYS A 118 -6.80 -0.26 -10.42
C LYS A 118 -5.68 0.67 -9.99
N ALA A 119 -4.87 0.23 -9.03
CA ALA A 119 -3.69 0.94 -8.57
C ALA A 119 -2.51 0.80 -9.54
N ALA A 120 -1.84 1.91 -9.85
CA ALA A 120 -0.54 1.86 -10.50
C ALA A 120 0.54 1.49 -9.47
N ILE A 121 1.33 0.46 -9.77
CA ILE A 121 2.43 -0.02 -8.94
C ILE A 121 3.75 0.23 -9.66
N MET A 122 4.59 1.09 -9.11
CA MET A 122 5.96 1.26 -9.55
C MET A 122 6.79 0.04 -9.12
N LEU A 123 7.51 -0.56 -10.06
CA LEU A 123 8.39 -1.71 -9.85
C LEU A 123 9.84 -1.36 -10.20
N PRO A 124 10.72 -1.12 -9.21
CA PRO A 124 12.14 -0.89 -9.44
C PRO A 124 12.87 -2.22 -9.66
N GLN A 125 14.15 -2.14 -10.00
CA GLN A 125 15.02 -3.31 -10.01
C GLN A 125 15.00 -4.03 -8.65
N ALA A 126 14.91 -5.36 -8.69
CA ALA A 126 15.01 -6.17 -7.48
C ALA A 126 16.37 -5.95 -6.80
N TYR A 127 16.37 -5.89 -5.48
CA TYR A 127 17.59 -5.87 -4.70
C TYR A 127 18.01 -7.30 -4.37
N LEU A 128 19.23 -7.70 -4.72
CA LEU A 128 19.79 -8.99 -4.32
C LEU A 128 20.72 -8.82 -3.12
N GLN A 129 20.42 -9.52 -2.02
CA GLN A 129 21.21 -9.45 -0.79
C GLN A 129 22.65 -9.96 -0.99
N GLU A 130 22.81 -11.14 -1.61
CA GLU A 130 24.11 -11.78 -1.82
C GLU A 130 24.40 -12.03 -3.30
N ARG A 131 25.10 -11.09 -3.95
CA ARG A 131 25.45 -11.20 -5.39
C ARG A 131 26.33 -12.40 -5.73
N GLU A 132 27.12 -12.90 -4.79
CA GLU A 132 27.97 -14.10 -5.00
C GLU A 132 27.13 -15.33 -5.41
N GLN A 133 25.85 -15.39 -5.01
CA GLN A 133 24.96 -16.49 -5.34
C GLN A 133 24.54 -16.52 -6.84
N LEU A 134 24.80 -15.45 -7.60
CA LEU A 134 24.60 -15.43 -9.07
C LEU A 134 25.69 -16.19 -9.84
N ARG A 135 26.83 -16.48 -9.19
CA ARG A 135 27.98 -17.12 -9.85
C ARG A 135 27.63 -18.51 -10.37
N TYR A 136 26.80 -19.26 -9.63
CA TYR A 136 26.30 -20.54 -10.09
C TYR A 136 25.29 -20.33 -11.23
N GLY A 137 25.66 -20.72 -12.43
CA GLY A 137 24.92 -20.43 -13.66
C GLY A 137 25.21 -19.06 -14.29
N GLN A 138 26.08 -18.23 -13.70
CA GLN A 138 26.41 -16.88 -14.18
C GLN A 138 25.18 -16.06 -14.61
N LEU A 139 24.21 -15.92 -13.69
CA LEU A 139 22.89 -15.34 -13.97
C LEU A 139 22.96 -13.81 -14.14
N ALA A 140 23.47 -13.35 -15.29
CA ALA A 140 23.54 -11.94 -15.62
C ALA A 140 22.14 -11.31 -15.68
N HIS A 141 22.00 -10.09 -15.12
CA HIS A 141 20.77 -9.31 -15.10
C HIS A 141 19.58 -10.03 -14.43
N PHE A 142 19.84 -10.98 -13.54
CA PHE A 142 18.78 -11.76 -12.89
C PHE A 142 17.77 -10.86 -12.17
N GLU A 143 18.25 -9.84 -11.45
CA GLU A 143 17.42 -8.88 -10.73
C GLU A 143 16.43 -8.14 -11.65
N GLU A 144 16.90 -7.68 -12.82
CA GLU A 144 16.08 -7.02 -13.85
C GLU A 144 15.00 -7.99 -14.36
N ARG A 145 15.39 -9.23 -14.66
CA ARG A 145 14.47 -10.24 -15.21
C ARG A 145 13.40 -10.67 -14.20
N ILE A 146 13.74 -10.71 -12.91
CA ILE A 146 12.76 -10.97 -11.86
C ILE A 146 11.73 -9.85 -11.79
N THR A 147 12.16 -8.57 -11.80
CA THR A 147 11.22 -7.44 -11.84
C THR A 147 10.35 -7.47 -13.10
N GLU A 148 10.92 -7.75 -14.28
CA GLU A 148 10.18 -7.90 -15.53
C GLU A 148 9.09 -8.98 -15.44
N GLN A 149 9.41 -10.16 -14.90
CA GLN A 149 8.43 -11.24 -14.75
C GLN A 149 7.36 -10.93 -13.72
N LEU A 150 7.72 -10.30 -12.60
CA LEU A 150 6.75 -9.84 -11.60
C LEU A 150 5.78 -8.82 -12.22
N GLY A 151 6.28 -7.86 -13.00
CA GLY A 151 5.45 -6.89 -13.71
C GLY A 151 4.50 -7.54 -14.72
N LYS A 152 4.96 -8.56 -15.45
CA LYS A 152 4.11 -9.37 -16.35
C LYS A 152 3.03 -10.11 -15.56
N ALA A 153 3.38 -10.74 -14.44
CA ALA A 153 2.43 -11.45 -13.58
C ALA A 153 1.35 -10.50 -13.04
N ILE A 154 1.74 -9.32 -12.53
CA ILE A 154 0.81 -8.28 -12.07
C ILE A 154 -0.15 -7.89 -13.19
N ASN A 155 0.36 -7.53 -14.37
CA ASN A 155 -0.46 -7.08 -15.48
C ASN A 155 -1.41 -8.17 -16.03
N ALA A 156 -1.01 -9.44 -15.96
CA ALA A 156 -1.81 -10.56 -16.44
C ALA A 156 -2.90 -11.01 -15.45
N GLN A 157 -2.64 -10.93 -14.15
CA GLN A 157 -3.45 -11.61 -13.12
C GLN A 157 -4.14 -10.66 -12.15
N SER A 158 -3.56 -9.48 -11.89
CA SER A 158 -4.09 -8.56 -10.89
C SER A 158 -5.43 -7.94 -11.30
N ARG A 159 -6.40 -8.04 -10.40
CA ARG A 159 -7.71 -7.38 -10.52
C ARG A 159 -7.67 -5.94 -10.04
N TYR A 160 -6.80 -5.62 -9.09
CA TYR A 160 -6.80 -4.33 -8.37
C TYR A 160 -5.58 -3.47 -8.69
N SER A 161 -4.67 -3.92 -9.54
CA SER A 161 -3.47 -3.17 -9.89
C SER A 161 -2.97 -3.42 -11.31
N PHE A 162 -2.02 -2.59 -11.73
CA PHE A 162 -1.18 -2.80 -12.91
C PHE A 162 0.23 -2.27 -12.61
N ALA A 163 1.22 -2.81 -13.31
CA ALA A 163 2.63 -2.49 -13.12
C ALA A 163 3.11 -1.35 -14.04
N ARG A 164 3.88 -0.44 -13.45
CA ARG A 164 4.77 0.51 -14.14
C ARG A 164 6.21 0.10 -13.89
N LEU A 165 6.86 -0.39 -14.93
CA LEU A 165 8.13 -1.10 -14.82
C LEU A 165 9.32 -0.13 -14.93
N HIS A 166 10.23 -0.22 -13.96
CA HIS A 166 11.51 0.48 -13.89
C HIS A 166 12.62 -0.51 -13.50
N ALA A 167 12.66 -1.66 -14.20
CA ALA A 167 13.51 -2.80 -13.86
C ALA A 167 15.02 -2.51 -13.95
N ASP A 168 15.42 -1.46 -14.66
CA ASP A 168 16.79 -0.97 -14.81
C ASP A 168 17.17 0.10 -13.76
N GLU A 169 16.20 0.58 -12.98
CA GLU A 169 16.41 1.61 -11.96
C GLU A 169 16.52 0.99 -10.56
N LYS A 170 17.62 1.28 -9.86
CA LYS A 170 17.80 0.92 -8.45
C LYS A 170 17.33 2.06 -7.56
N ILE A 171 16.57 1.73 -6.52
CA ILE A 171 16.29 2.69 -5.45
C ILE A 171 17.50 2.73 -4.52
N ASP A 172 18.09 3.91 -4.40
CA ASP A 172 19.22 4.14 -3.51
C ASP A 172 18.75 4.14 -2.05
N ASN A 173 18.95 3.01 -1.37
CA ASN A 173 18.65 2.82 0.04
C ASN A 173 19.83 3.20 0.96
N THR A 174 20.91 3.79 0.45
CA THR A 174 22.14 4.09 1.22
C THR A 174 22.01 5.26 2.18
N ASN A 175 20.90 6.00 2.16
CA ASN A 175 20.69 7.14 3.03
C ASN A 175 20.30 6.68 4.47
N GLN A 176 21.32 6.33 5.26
CA GLN A 176 21.21 5.75 6.60
C GLN A 176 20.36 6.59 7.59
N LEU A 177 20.21 7.90 7.37
CA LEU A 177 19.37 8.79 8.18
C LEU A 177 17.86 8.62 7.92
N VAL A 178 17.45 8.20 6.71
CA VAL A 178 16.07 7.81 6.39
C VAL A 178 15.73 6.46 7.03
N ASN A 179 16.74 5.60 7.18
CA ASN A 179 16.62 4.25 7.72
C ASN A 179 16.52 4.19 9.26
N PHE A 180 16.94 5.22 9.99
CA PHE A 180 16.88 5.25 11.47
C PHE A 180 15.43 5.25 12.03
N LYS A 181 14.41 5.46 11.18
CA LYS A 181 12.97 5.33 11.51
C LYS A 181 12.24 4.21 10.74
N GLY A 182 12.98 3.34 10.04
CA GLY A 182 12.61 1.94 9.84
C GLY A 182 11.72 1.52 8.65
N TYR A 183 10.82 2.35 8.09
CA TYR A 183 9.82 1.80 7.13
C TYR A 183 9.25 2.83 6.14
N ARG A 184 10.04 3.81 5.68
CA ARG A 184 9.52 4.82 4.74
C ARG A 184 10.44 5.10 3.56
N ILE A 185 9.84 5.10 2.37
CA ILE A 185 10.46 5.65 1.15
C ILE A 185 10.14 7.16 1.03
N PRO A 186 10.99 7.95 0.36
CA PRO A 186 10.64 9.33 0.04
C PRO A 186 9.38 9.42 -0.83
N SER A 187 8.42 10.27 -0.45
CA SER A 187 7.13 10.44 -1.16
C SER A 187 7.29 10.92 -2.61
N TRP A 188 8.40 11.63 -2.92
CA TRP A 188 8.68 12.10 -4.28
C TRP A 188 8.79 10.98 -5.31
N LEU A 189 9.10 9.74 -4.90
CA LEU A 189 9.14 8.60 -5.83
C LEU A 189 7.76 8.25 -6.38
N GLY A 190 6.70 8.37 -5.57
CA GLY A 190 5.32 8.23 -6.03
C GLY A 190 4.92 9.37 -6.97
N GLU A 191 5.37 10.60 -6.66
CA GLU A 191 5.10 11.80 -7.46
C GLU A 191 5.77 11.74 -8.84
N ILE A 192 7.03 11.31 -8.95
CA ILE A 192 7.75 11.24 -10.24
C ILE A 192 7.23 10.11 -11.13
N THR A 193 6.78 9.01 -10.53
CA THR A 193 6.32 7.83 -11.27
C THR A 193 4.80 7.77 -11.46
N ASP A 194 4.09 8.81 -11.01
CA ASP A 194 2.62 8.92 -10.99
C ASP A 194 1.93 7.68 -10.40
N SER A 195 2.60 6.94 -9.52
CA SER A 195 2.17 5.62 -9.04
C SER A 195 1.61 5.70 -7.62
N GLN A 196 0.49 5.03 -7.38
CA GLN A 196 -0.14 5.03 -6.06
C GLN A 196 0.62 4.17 -5.05
N TYR A 197 1.38 3.17 -5.54
CA TYR A 197 2.25 2.36 -4.71
C TYR A 197 3.61 2.11 -5.35
N LEU A 198 4.60 1.86 -4.50
CA LEU A 198 5.88 1.26 -4.87
C LEU A 198 5.91 -0.17 -4.33
N LEU A 199 6.25 -1.14 -5.15
CA LEU A 199 6.48 -2.51 -4.70
C LEU A 199 7.96 -2.87 -4.91
N GLN A 200 8.73 -2.90 -3.82
CA GLN A 200 10.15 -3.24 -3.84
C GLN A 200 10.33 -4.76 -3.73
N PRO A 201 10.93 -5.42 -4.74
CA PRO A 201 11.39 -6.80 -4.61
C PRO A 201 12.78 -6.85 -3.97
N GLU A 202 12.95 -7.76 -3.02
CA GLU A 202 14.23 -8.11 -2.39
C GLU A 202 14.44 -9.62 -2.49
N ILE A 203 15.45 -10.04 -3.26
CA ILE A 203 15.87 -11.43 -3.38
C ILE A 203 16.80 -11.73 -2.20
N ILE A 204 16.36 -12.64 -1.33
CA ILE A 204 17.02 -13.01 -0.08
C ILE A 204 18.00 -14.16 -0.32
N ASP A 205 17.57 -15.21 -1.01
CA ASP A 205 18.37 -16.43 -1.20
C ASP A 205 18.09 -17.08 -2.57
N ILE A 206 19.16 -17.29 -3.34
CA ILE A 206 19.18 -18.05 -4.59
C ILE A 206 20.31 -19.09 -4.62
N SER A 207 20.77 -19.50 -3.43
CA SER A 207 21.81 -20.49 -3.24
C SER A 207 21.43 -21.83 -3.84
N THR A 208 22.44 -22.58 -4.26
CA THR A 208 22.29 -23.94 -4.80
C THR A 208 22.89 -24.91 -3.79
N GLU A 209 22.13 -25.95 -3.46
CA GLU A 209 22.61 -27.04 -2.62
C GLU A 209 23.83 -27.73 -3.27
N PRO A 210 24.71 -28.36 -2.46
CA PRO A 210 25.79 -29.15 -3.01
C PRO A 210 25.25 -30.26 -3.92
N ALA A 211 25.75 -30.34 -5.15
CA ALA A 211 25.43 -31.44 -6.05
C ALA A 211 25.81 -32.77 -5.39
N GLN A 212 24.83 -33.68 -5.31
CA GLN A 212 25.06 -35.03 -4.82
C GLN A 212 25.32 -35.95 -6.02
N SER A 213 26.29 -36.84 -5.85
CA SER A 213 26.62 -37.84 -6.85
C SER A 213 26.25 -39.22 -6.32
N SER A 214 25.37 -39.92 -7.02
CA SER A 214 25.00 -41.31 -6.71
C SER A 214 25.85 -42.29 -7.55
N TYR A 215 25.82 -43.57 -7.18
CA TYR A 215 26.51 -44.67 -7.88
C TYR A 215 27.98 -44.37 -8.19
N MET A 216 28.84 -44.25 -7.17
CA MET A 216 30.30 -44.07 -7.31
C MET A 216 30.74 -42.84 -8.16
N GLY A 217 29.86 -41.86 -8.37
CA GLY A 217 30.16 -40.65 -9.15
C GLY A 217 29.68 -40.68 -10.62
N PHE A 218 28.96 -41.71 -11.04
CA PHE A 218 28.50 -41.84 -12.44
C PHE A 218 27.15 -41.17 -12.73
N VAL A 219 26.40 -40.77 -11.71
CA VAL A 219 25.14 -40.04 -11.83
C VAL A 219 25.23 -38.80 -10.95
N GLU A 220 25.18 -37.61 -11.54
CA GLU A 220 24.97 -36.36 -10.82
C GLU A 220 23.47 -36.08 -10.77
N ASP A 221 22.91 -35.94 -9.56
CA ASP A 221 21.54 -35.47 -9.40
C ASP A 221 21.52 -33.94 -9.54
N ASP A 222 20.47 -33.41 -10.17
CA ASP A 222 20.27 -31.97 -10.28
C ASP A 222 20.09 -31.37 -8.87
N PRO A 223 21.00 -30.49 -8.41
CA PRO A 223 20.92 -29.94 -7.07
C PRO A 223 19.69 -29.03 -6.94
N LEU A 224 19.09 -29.00 -5.75
CA LEU A 224 18.04 -28.03 -5.47
C LEU A 224 18.62 -26.63 -5.39
N ARG A 225 17.98 -25.70 -6.09
CA ARG A 225 18.28 -24.27 -6.00
C ARG A 225 17.13 -23.55 -5.32
N GLN A 226 17.47 -22.72 -4.34
CA GLN A 226 16.51 -21.92 -3.58
C GLN A 226 16.08 -20.70 -4.41
N PHE A 227 14.88 -20.19 -4.14
CA PHE A 227 14.45 -18.86 -4.53
C PHE A 227 13.55 -18.29 -3.44
N ILE A 228 14.14 -17.46 -2.60
CA ILE A 228 13.47 -16.76 -1.50
C ILE A 228 13.52 -15.27 -1.79
N PHE A 229 12.36 -14.63 -1.80
CA PHE A 229 12.27 -13.19 -1.99
C PHE A 229 11.20 -12.59 -1.08
N LYS A 230 11.35 -11.31 -0.79
CA LYS A 230 10.40 -10.51 -0.04
C LYS A 230 9.89 -9.39 -0.94
N LEU A 231 8.59 -9.14 -0.84
CA LEU A 231 7.96 -7.98 -1.44
C LEU A 231 7.57 -7.02 -0.33
N THR A 232 7.94 -5.75 -0.49
CA THR A 232 7.52 -4.66 0.40
C THR A 232 6.73 -3.63 -0.41
N LEU A 233 5.46 -3.44 -0.06
CA LEU A 233 4.57 -2.46 -0.68
C LEU A 233 4.55 -1.19 0.16
N TYR A 234 4.88 -0.07 -0.47
CA TYR A 234 4.86 1.27 0.12
C TYR A 234 3.76 2.11 -0.51
N HIS A 235 3.09 2.91 0.31
CA HIS A 235 2.09 3.87 -0.15
C HIS A 235 2.76 5.11 -0.75
N GLY A 236 2.39 5.49 -1.98
CA GLY A 236 3.08 6.55 -2.75
C GLY A 236 3.02 7.94 -2.12
N ILE A 237 1.97 8.23 -1.35
CA ILE A 237 1.77 9.56 -0.74
C ILE A 237 2.45 9.66 0.64
N SER A 238 2.25 8.66 1.49
CA SER A 238 2.75 8.69 2.89
C SER A 238 4.16 8.11 3.03
N GLY A 239 4.61 7.34 2.04
CA GLY A 239 5.85 6.58 2.04
C GLY A 239 5.83 5.37 2.96
N GLU A 240 4.74 5.08 3.67
CA GLU A 240 4.67 4.00 4.67
C GLU A 240 4.61 2.62 4.05
N VAL A 241 5.24 1.63 4.69
CA VAL A 241 5.01 0.21 4.39
C VAL A 241 3.56 -0.14 4.75
N VAL A 242 2.80 -0.56 3.75
CA VAL A 242 1.42 -1.02 3.91
C VAL A 242 1.28 -2.54 3.90
N TRP A 243 2.29 -3.25 3.39
CA TRP A 243 2.35 -4.70 3.36
C TRP A 243 3.78 -5.16 3.10
N SER A 244 4.15 -6.28 3.72
CA SER A 244 5.42 -6.94 3.48
C SER A 244 5.22 -8.44 3.68
N GLU A 245 5.64 -9.25 2.70
CA GLU A 245 5.52 -10.70 2.77
C GLU A 245 6.70 -11.36 2.07
N SER A 246 7.15 -12.49 2.63
CA SER A 246 8.22 -13.31 2.07
C SER A 246 7.64 -14.55 1.43
N PHE A 247 8.21 -14.94 0.29
CA PHE A 247 7.84 -16.09 -0.50
C PHE A 247 9.08 -16.94 -0.71
N ALA A 248 8.89 -18.26 -0.72
CA ALA A 248 9.97 -19.21 -0.87
C ALA A 248 9.52 -20.35 -1.78
N THR A 249 10.41 -20.74 -2.68
CA THR A 249 10.30 -21.97 -3.46
C THR A 249 11.69 -22.55 -3.67
N SER A 250 11.75 -23.80 -4.10
CA SER A 250 12.97 -24.43 -4.56
C SER A 250 12.65 -25.38 -5.71
N ALA A 251 13.63 -25.60 -6.58
CA ALA A 251 13.48 -26.54 -7.68
C ALA A 251 14.84 -27.08 -8.13
N PRO A 252 14.87 -28.25 -8.79
CA PRO A 252 16.08 -28.78 -9.39
C PRO A 252 16.71 -27.80 -10.40
N TRP A 253 18.03 -27.68 -10.33
CA TRP A 253 18.83 -26.93 -11.28
C TRP A 253 19.30 -27.84 -12.42
N GLU A 254 18.50 -27.93 -13.48
CA GLU A 254 18.67 -28.85 -14.62
C GLU A 254 19.76 -28.41 -15.63
N PHE A 255 20.62 -27.46 -15.26
CA PHE A 255 21.71 -26.98 -16.12
C PHE A 255 23.05 -27.50 -15.62
N GLU A 256 23.97 -27.74 -16.55
CA GLU A 256 25.30 -28.24 -16.20
C GLU A 256 26.03 -27.27 -15.24
N ARG A 257 26.85 -27.81 -14.33
CA ARG A 257 27.52 -27.04 -13.27
C ARG A 257 28.32 -25.82 -13.75
N GLN A 258 28.87 -25.90 -14.97
CA GLN A 258 29.69 -24.83 -15.56
C GLN A 258 28.96 -24.03 -16.66
N GLU A 259 27.68 -24.33 -16.91
CA GLU A 259 26.91 -23.65 -17.94
C GLU A 259 26.66 -22.18 -17.57
N ILE A 260 26.78 -21.30 -18.56
CA ILE A 260 26.30 -19.92 -18.48
C ILE A 260 24.84 -19.90 -18.90
N VAL A 261 23.96 -19.61 -17.96
CA VAL A 261 22.52 -19.62 -18.17
C VAL A 261 22.02 -18.18 -18.17
N SER A 262 21.39 -17.77 -19.27
CA SER A 262 20.85 -16.41 -19.39
C SER A 262 19.37 -16.38 -18.98
N PRO A 263 18.99 -15.62 -17.94
CA PRO A 263 17.58 -15.39 -17.58
C PRO A 263 16.80 -14.59 -18.64
N ALA A 264 17.48 -14.04 -19.66
CA ALA A 264 16.83 -13.42 -20.82
C ALA A 264 16.23 -14.45 -21.78
N ASN A 265 16.71 -15.70 -21.75
CA ASN A 265 16.31 -16.72 -22.70
C ASN A 265 15.12 -17.53 -22.19
N GLN A 266 14.20 -17.89 -23.11
CA GLN A 266 13.06 -18.74 -22.78
C GLN A 266 13.46 -20.13 -22.26
N ARG A 267 14.66 -20.63 -22.59
CA ARG A 267 15.19 -21.89 -22.05
C ARG A 267 15.25 -21.86 -20.51
N PHE A 268 15.66 -20.72 -19.93
CA PHE A 268 15.65 -20.54 -18.48
C PHE A 268 14.23 -20.65 -17.92
N TRP A 269 13.29 -19.89 -18.47
CA TRP A 269 11.89 -19.86 -17.99
C TRP A 269 11.10 -21.15 -18.26
N ARG A 270 11.63 -22.07 -19.07
CA ARG A 270 11.05 -23.40 -19.31
C ARG A 270 11.63 -24.49 -18.40
N SER A 271 12.77 -24.26 -17.74
CA SER A 271 13.33 -25.24 -16.79
C SER A 271 12.48 -25.33 -15.53
N SER A 272 12.68 -26.39 -14.74
CA SER A 272 12.01 -26.55 -13.45
C SER A 272 12.21 -25.33 -12.54
N TYR A 273 13.42 -24.77 -12.48
CA TYR A 273 13.71 -23.57 -11.69
C TYR A 273 12.99 -22.31 -12.21
N GLY A 274 12.98 -22.06 -13.51
CA GLY A 274 12.28 -20.92 -14.10
C GLY A 274 10.77 -20.99 -13.94
N GLN A 275 10.19 -22.19 -14.03
CA GLN A 275 8.76 -22.43 -13.78
C GLN A 275 8.41 -22.22 -12.31
N ALA A 276 9.19 -22.77 -11.39
CA ALA A 276 8.98 -22.57 -9.95
C ALA A 276 9.03 -21.09 -9.55
N ILE A 277 9.95 -20.30 -10.12
CA ILE A 277 9.98 -18.83 -9.96
C ILE A 277 8.70 -18.20 -10.52
N SER A 278 8.29 -18.58 -11.73
CA SER A 278 7.10 -18.02 -12.35
C SER A 278 5.85 -18.27 -11.51
N ASP A 279 5.71 -19.47 -10.94
CA ASP A 279 4.57 -19.86 -10.11
C ASP A 279 4.54 -19.09 -8.79
N ILE A 280 5.68 -18.97 -8.09
CA ILE A 280 5.72 -18.22 -6.82
C ILE A 280 5.52 -16.71 -7.05
N LEU A 281 5.95 -16.16 -8.19
CA LEU A 281 5.63 -14.78 -8.57
C LEU A 281 4.12 -14.59 -8.76
N GLN A 282 3.43 -15.52 -9.43
CA GLN A 282 1.97 -15.48 -9.59
C GLN A 282 1.25 -15.59 -8.25
N GLN A 283 1.70 -16.48 -7.36
CA GLN A 283 1.17 -16.59 -6.00
C GLN A 283 1.34 -15.28 -5.22
N SER A 284 2.49 -14.61 -5.37
CA SER A 284 2.71 -13.32 -4.70
C SER A 284 1.79 -12.22 -5.19
N VAL A 285 1.43 -12.21 -6.49
CA VAL A 285 0.41 -11.31 -7.05
C VAL A 285 -0.97 -11.58 -6.44
N MET A 286 -1.34 -12.84 -6.22
CA MET A 286 -2.60 -13.17 -5.54
C MET A 286 -2.63 -12.66 -4.09
N SER A 287 -1.51 -12.68 -3.38
CA SER A 287 -1.43 -12.11 -2.03
C SER A 287 -1.54 -10.59 -2.05
N LEU A 288 -0.81 -9.94 -2.97
CA LEU A 288 -0.88 -8.50 -3.21
C LEU A 288 -2.32 -8.03 -3.52
N ASP A 289 -3.04 -8.77 -4.37
CA ASP A 289 -4.43 -8.45 -4.73
C ASP A 289 -5.38 -8.46 -3.52
N LYS A 290 -5.21 -9.41 -2.59
CA LYS A 290 -5.98 -9.45 -1.34
C LYS A 290 -5.75 -8.18 -0.52
N GLN A 291 -4.51 -7.69 -0.49
CA GLN A 291 -4.18 -6.48 0.25
C GLN A 291 -4.76 -5.21 -0.37
N LEU A 292 -4.88 -5.16 -1.70
CA LEU A 292 -5.38 -3.99 -2.42
C LEU A 292 -6.91 -3.95 -2.54
N ASN A 293 -7.59 -5.11 -2.51
CA ASN A 293 -9.04 -5.24 -2.73
C ASN A 293 -9.92 -4.27 -1.90
N CYS A 294 -9.52 -3.93 -0.67
CA CYS A 294 -10.31 -3.12 0.24
C CYS A 294 -9.68 -1.76 0.56
N ARG A 295 -8.63 -1.37 -0.17
CA ARG A 295 -7.93 -0.10 0.03
C ARG A 295 -8.40 0.93 -0.99
N PRO A 296 -8.94 2.09 -0.56
CA PRO A 296 -9.36 3.14 -1.49
C PRO A 296 -8.15 3.66 -2.27
N LEU A 297 -8.21 3.57 -3.60
CA LEU A 297 -7.27 4.24 -4.49
C LEU A 297 -7.34 5.77 -4.34
N LEU A 298 -6.20 6.37 -4.00
CA LEU A 298 -6.04 7.81 -3.84
C LEU A 298 -5.34 8.39 -5.07
N GLY A 299 -6.01 9.30 -5.78
CA GLY A 299 -5.38 10.13 -6.80
C GLY A 299 -4.74 11.37 -6.18
N GLN A 300 -3.81 11.99 -6.89
CA GLN A 300 -3.25 13.30 -6.55
C GLN A 300 -3.45 14.29 -7.69
N ILE A 301 -3.65 15.55 -7.32
CA ILE A 301 -3.67 16.67 -8.26
C ILE A 301 -2.24 16.94 -8.70
N VAL A 302 -1.92 16.70 -9.98
CA VAL A 302 -0.57 16.92 -10.54
C VAL A 302 -0.45 18.27 -11.24
N ALA A 303 -1.56 18.87 -11.66
CA ALA A 303 -1.58 20.21 -12.23
C ALA A 303 -2.92 20.91 -11.95
N ARG A 304 -2.89 22.24 -11.92
CA ARG A 304 -4.08 23.10 -11.79
C ARG A 304 -3.98 24.29 -12.74
N GLN A 305 -5.08 24.59 -13.42
CA GLN A 305 -5.24 25.80 -14.22
C GLN A 305 -6.67 26.34 -14.03
N GLY A 306 -6.80 27.43 -13.27
CA GLY A 306 -8.10 28.03 -12.96
C GLY A 306 -9.02 27.06 -12.20
N ASP A 307 -10.13 26.69 -12.83
CA ASP A 307 -11.15 25.76 -12.36
C ASP A 307 -10.93 24.30 -12.79
N ARG A 308 -9.86 24.04 -13.54
CA ARG A 308 -9.48 22.71 -14.03
C ARG A 308 -8.29 22.17 -13.26
N ILE A 309 -8.33 20.87 -13.01
CA ILE A 309 -7.24 20.12 -12.39
C ILE A 309 -6.92 18.87 -13.21
N ILE A 310 -5.68 18.40 -13.12
CA ILE A 310 -5.27 17.10 -13.64
C ILE A 310 -5.02 16.17 -12.47
N ILE A 311 -5.65 14.99 -12.49
CA ILE A 311 -5.49 13.92 -11.50
C ILE A 311 -4.67 12.80 -12.14
N ASN A 312 -3.70 12.22 -11.41
CA ASN A 312 -2.88 11.08 -11.87
C ASN A 312 -3.61 9.72 -11.88
N LEU A 313 -4.89 9.75 -12.28
CA LEU A 313 -5.73 8.58 -12.48
C LEU A 313 -6.35 8.65 -13.87
N GLY A 314 -6.07 7.66 -14.73
CA GLY A 314 -6.52 7.59 -16.12
C GLY A 314 -7.36 6.36 -16.45
N ARG A 315 -7.46 6.03 -17.75
CA ARG A 315 -8.22 4.86 -18.23
C ARG A 315 -7.67 3.54 -17.70
N LYS A 316 -6.35 3.40 -17.55
CA LYS A 316 -5.73 2.19 -16.96
C LYS A 316 -6.14 1.98 -15.50
N ASN A 317 -6.35 3.09 -14.78
CA ASN A 317 -6.90 3.06 -13.43
C ASN A 317 -8.41 2.78 -13.42
N GLY A 318 -9.11 2.80 -14.54
CA GLY A 318 -10.56 2.61 -14.61
C GLY A 318 -11.40 3.89 -14.51
N VAL A 319 -10.76 5.06 -14.60
CA VAL A 319 -11.46 6.37 -14.60
C VAL A 319 -12.21 6.57 -15.92
N LYS A 320 -13.41 7.14 -15.83
CA LYS A 320 -14.30 7.43 -16.96
C LYS A 320 -14.74 8.90 -16.94
N MET A 321 -15.08 9.43 -18.11
CA MET A 321 -15.74 10.74 -18.20
C MET A 321 -17.05 10.71 -17.40
N GLY A 322 -17.32 11.78 -16.65
CA GLY A 322 -18.47 11.91 -15.76
C GLY A 322 -18.28 11.29 -14.37
N ASP A 323 -17.17 10.58 -14.10
CA ASP A 323 -16.84 10.15 -12.73
C ASP A 323 -16.73 11.37 -11.81
N LYS A 324 -17.16 11.21 -10.55
CA LYS A 324 -17.07 12.24 -9.52
C LYS A 324 -16.01 11.90 -8.49
N PHE A 325 -15.21 12.89 -8.13
CA PHE A 325 -14.20 12.75 -7.08
C PHE A 325 -14.39 13.83 -6.03
N GLN A 326 -14.27 13.44 -4.77
CA GLN A 326 -14.09 14.37 -3.65
C GLN A 326 -12.62 14.74 -3.52
N ILE A 327 -12.35 16.03 -3.32
CA ILE A 327 -11.01 16.53 -3.04
C ILE A 327 -10.77 16.57 -1.53
N VAL A 328 -9.56 16.22 -1.12
CA VAL A 328 -9.07 16.25 0.26
C VAL A 328 -7.77 17.02 0.27
N LEU A 329 -7.69 18.07 1.10
CA LEU A 329 -6.51 18.92 1.15
C LEU A 329 -5.36 18.19 1.82
N GLN A 330 -4.23 18.08 1.14
CA GLN A 330 -3.00 17.54 1.69
C GLN A 330 -2.16 18.68 2.26
N LYS A 331 -1.77 18.59 3.52
CA LYS A 331 -0.78 19.48 4.11
C LYS A 331 0.40 18.67 4.63
N ASN A 332 1.60 19.17 4.38
CA ASN A 332 2.80 18.60 4.94
C ASN A 332 3.18 19.36 6.20
N ILE A 333 3.21 18.70 7.35
CA ILE A 333 3.62 19.29 8.64
C ILE A 333 4.96 18.68 9.07
N PRO A 334 5.95 19.48 9.51
CA PRO A 334 7.19 18.94 10.04
C PRO A 334 6.94 18.19 11.35
N ASP A 335 7.53 17.00 11.47
CA ASP A 335 7.59 16.26 12.72
C ASP A 335 8.70 16.79 13.65
N ARG A 336 8.83 16.21 14.85
CA ARG A 336 9.82 16.64 15.85
C ARG A 336 11.29 16.55 15.40
N PHE A 337 11.54 15.94 14.24
CA PHE A 337 12.85 15.80 13.60
C PHE A 337 12.92 16.52 12.25
N ASN A 338 12.01 17.45 11.98
CA ASN A 338 11.91 18.22 10.74
C ASN A 338 11.63 17.37 9.48
N SER A 339 11.11 16.14 9.65
CA SER A 339 10.62 15.32 8.53
C SER A 339 9.16 15.66 8.24
N MET A 340 8.82 15.92 6.98
CA MET A 340 7.48 16.30 6.58
C MET A 340 6.50 15.12 6.64
N ARG A 341 5.31 15.34 7.20
CA ARG A 341 4.23 14.34 7.26
C ARG A 341 2.99 14.86 6.56
N ALA A 342 2.46 14.07 5.63
CA ALA A 342 1.19 14.33 4.99
C ALA A 342 0.03 14.17 5.98
N ILE A 343 -0.83 15.17 6.04
CA ILE A 343 -2.12 15.13 6.74
C ILE A 343 -3.24 15.52 5.77
N ALA A 344 -4.37 14.82 5.85
CA ALA A 344 -5.56 15.09 5.06
C ALA A 344 -6.55 15.95 5.84
N THR A 345 -6.99 17.06 5.27
CA THR A 345 -8.07 17.89 5.82
C THR A 345 -9.25 17.91 4.85
N LYS A 346 -10.48 17.80 5.36
CA LYS A 346 -11.67 17.71 4.52
C LYS A 346 -11.82 18.99 3.66
N SER A 347 -11.89 18.83 2.35
CA SER A 347 -12.49 19.83 1.46
C SER A 347 -13.94 19.42 1.17
N ARG A 348 -14.81 20.41 0.97
CA ARG A 348 -16.18 20.21 0.47
C ARG A 348 -16.23 20.16 -1.07
N ALA A 349 -15.07 20.27 -1.72
CA ALA A 349 -15.00 20.34 -3.16
C ALA A 349 -15.18 18.96 -3.79
N ASN A 350 -16.08 18.92 -4.75
CA ASN A 350 -16.23 17.81 -5.68
C ASN A 350 -15.76 18.27 -7.06
N VAL A 351 -15.22 17.34 -7.83
CA VAL A 351 -14.88 17.55 -9.22
C VAL A 351 -15.53 16.49 -10.09
N VAL A 352 -15.79 16.84 -11.34
CA VAL A 352 -16.31 15.92 -12.35
C VAL A 352 -15.26 15.74 -13.44
N ILE A 353 -15.00 14.49 -13.82
CA ILE A 353 -14.06 14.18 -14.89
C ILE A 353 -14.64 14.61 -16.24
N GLU A 354 -13.96 15.54 -16.92
CA GLU A 354 -14.34 16.03 -18.25
C GLU A 354 -13.61 15.27 -19.36
N GLN A 355 -12.33 14.96 -19.13
CA GLN A 355 -11.48 14.26 -20.09
C GLN A 355 -10.62 13.21 -19.39
N VAL A 356 -10.33 12.12 -20.09
CA VAL A 356 -9.49 11.03 -19.58
C VAL A 356 -8.45 10.68 -20.64
N THR A 357 -7.20 10.54 -20.24
CA THR A 357 -6.09 9.97 -21.02
C THR A 357 -5.78 8.56 -20.50
N GLU A 358 -4.78 7.88 -21.06
CA GLU A 358 -4.41 6.55 -20.54
C GLU A 358 -3.98 6.57 -19.07
N ASP A 359 -3.25 7.61 -18.65
CA ASP A 359 -2.56 7.67 -17.36
C ASP A 359 -3.04 8.81 -16.44
N SER A 360 -3.85 9.75 -16.94
CA SER A 360 -4.38 10.88 -16.17
C SER A 360 -5.80 11.27 -16.58
N SER A 361 -6.44 12.14 -15.81
CA SER A 361 -7.73 12.72 -16.13
C SER A 361 -7.77 14.21 -15.82
N THR A 362 -8.52 14.96 -16.64
CA THR A 362 -8.82 16.37 -16.39
C THR A 362 -10.20 16.47 -15.77
N ALA A 363 -10.29 17.17 -14.64
CA ALA A 363 -11.52 17.37 -13.90
C ALA A 363 -11.82 18.87 -13.72
N ILE A 364 -13.09 19.20 -13.60
CA ILE A 364 -13.60 20.56 -13.34
C ILE A 364 -14.36 20.60 -12.01
N PHE A 365 -14.25 21.69 -11.26
CA PHE A 365 -14.95 21.84 -9.97
C PHE A 365 -16.48 21.89 -10.14
N ASP A 366 -17.18 21.16 -9.28
CA ASP A 366 -18.63 21.21 -9.13
C ASP A 366 -18.97 22.38 -8.16
N GLY A 367 -19.17 23.58 -8.72
CA GLY A 367 -19.52 24.81 -7.99
C GLY A 367 -18.37 25.81 -7.78
N ILE A 368 -18.71 27.11 -7.74
CA ILE A 368 -17.76 28.24 -7.81
C ILE A 368 -16.98 28.47 -6.50
N ASP A 369 -17.59 28.25 -5.34
CA ASP A 369 -16.98 28.53 -4.02
C ASP A 369 -16.11 27.38 -3.46
N SER A 370 -15.94 26.30 -4.22
CA SER A 370 -15.27 25.07 -3.78
C SER A 370 -13.77 25.05 -4.07
N ALA A 371 -13.25 25.95 -4.90
CA ALA A 371 -11.89 25.88 -5.45
C ALA A 371 -10.82 26.58 -4.57
N ASP A 372 -11.24 27.32 -3.55
CA ASP A 372 -10.33 28.07 -2.69
C ASP A 372 -9.51 27.12 -1.80
N ASN A 373 -8.19 27.26 -1.90
CA ASN A 373 -7.16 26.47 -1.21
C ASN A 373 -6.81 25.08 -1.80
N ILE A 374 -7.38 24.69 -2.95
CA ILE A 374 -6.98 23.42 -3.60
C ILE A 374 -5.64 23.58 -4.31
N GLN A 375 -4.69 22.69 -4.07
CA GLN A 375 -3.32 22.77 -4.56
C GLN A 375 -2.88 21.49 -5.27
N VAL A 376 -1.79 21.60 -6.00
CA VAL A 376 -1.03 20.42 -6.45
C VAL A 376 -0.66 19.60 -5.21
N ASN A 377 -0.69 18.27 -5.35
CA ASN A 377 -0.57 17.25 -4.32
C ASN A 377 -1.81 17.02 -3.45
N ASP A 378 -2.87 17.81 -3.55
CA ASP A 378 -4.13 17.45 -2.89
C ASP A 378 -4.66 16.12 -3.42
N ILE A 379 -5.42 15.42 -2.58
CA ILE A 379 -5.85 14.04 -2.82
C ILE A 379 -7.25 14.05 -3.46
N ALA A 380 -7.45 13.21 -4.47
CA ALA A 380 -8.74 12.96 -5.10
C ALA A 380 -9.20 11.53 -4.79
N ILE A 381 -10.41 11.40 -4.24
CA ILE A 381 -11.02 10.12 -3.87
C ILE A 381 -12.31 9.96 -4.67
N LYS A 382 -12.49 8.82 -5.36
CA LYS A 382 -13.70 8.56 -6.15
C LYS A 382 -14.89 8.34 -5.20
N ASN A 383 -16.01 9.01 -5.49
CA ASN A 383 -17.25 8.94 -4.70
C ASN A 383 -18.03 7.63 -4.92
#